data_AF-A0A553SJ10-F1
#
_entry.id   AF-A0A553SJ10-F1
#
_cell.length_a   1.000
_cell.length_b   1.000
_cell.length_c   1.000
_cell.angle_alpha   90.00
_cell.angle_beta   90.00
_cell.angle_gamma   90.00
#
_symmetry.space_group_name_H-M   'P 1'
#
loop_
_entity.id
_entity.type
_entity.pdbx_description
1 polymer ?
#
loop_
_entity_poly.entity_id
_entity_poly.type
_entity_poly.pdbx_seq_one_letter_code
_entity_poly.pdbx_strand_id
1 'polypeptide(L)'
;MYKEDRTQRVNQVEQNGLSKYEYHMNILRKELMQCRTIKIPFQNISISHQELADWIIEELSPQELNEIIVMLSNAKKRSSSVRPLFQVIATGLIKN
;
A
#
# COMPACT_ATOMS: atom_id res chain seq x y z
N MET A 1 27.95 -21.65 -27.71
CA MET A 1 27.06 -20.46 -27.75
C MET A 1 25.89 -20.75 -26.82
N TYR A 2 26.08 -20.57 -25.51
CA TYR A 2 25.07 -20.91 -24.50
C TYR A 2 23.96 -19.83 -24.50
N LYS A 3 22.75 -20.24 -24.83
CA LYS A 3 21.52 -19.44 -24.65
C LYS A 3 20.86 -19.84 -23.34
N GLU A 4 21.51 -19.57 -22.21
CA GLU A 4 20.92 -19.76 -20.89
C GLU A 4 21.26 -18.54 -20.05
N ASP A 5 20.36 -17.56 -19.94
CA ASP A 5 20.47 -16.54 -18.87
C ASP A 5 19.26 -15.59 -18.76
N ARG A 6 18.47 -15.38 -19.82
CA ARG A 6 17.35 -14.43 -19.72
C ARG A 6 16.16 -14.98 -18.92
N THR A 7 15.75 -16.23 -19.16
CA THR A 7 14.54 -16.78 -18.54
C THR A 7 14.69 -17.03 -17.04
N GLN A 8 15.88 -17.45 -16.58
CA GLN A 8 16.14 -17.69 -15.15
C GLN A 8 16.25 -16.38 -14.35
N ARG A 9 16.89 -15.33 -14.90
CA ARG A 9 16.94 -14.01 -14.26
C ARG A 9 15.57 -13.36 -14.16
N VAL A 10 14.73 -13.50 -15.19
CA VAL A 10 13.35 -12.95 -15.17
C VAL A 10 12.52 -13.60 -14.06
N ASN A 11 12.54 -14.94 -13.98
CA ASN A 11 11.80 -15.66 -12.93
C ASN A 11 12.28 -15.32 -11.50
N GLN A 12 13.58 -15.14 -11.29
CA GLN A 12 14.13 -14.85 -9.97
C GLN A 12 13.83 -13.41 -9.52
N VAL A 13 13.79 -12.45 -10.45
CA VAL A 13 13.41 -11.06 -10.19
C VAL A 13 11.90 -10.94 -9.95
N GLU A 14 11.07 -11.68 -10.70
CA GLU A 14 9.61 -11.72 -10.50
C GLU A 14 9.24 -12.35 -9.15
N GLN A 15 9.87 -13.45 -8.74
CA GLN A 15 9.67 -14.08 -7.43
C GLN A 15 10.10 -13.15 -6.27
N ASN A 16 11.24 -12.45 -6.41
CA ASN A 16 11.68 -11.47 -5.42
C ASN A 16 10.72 -10.26 -5.35
N GLY A 17 10.20 -9.80 -6.50
CA GLY A 17 9.23 -8.72 -6.60
C GLY A 17 7.87 -9.06 -5.97
N LEU A 18 7.38 -10.29 -6.20
CA LEU A 18 6.17 -10.82 -5.57
C LEU A 18 6.31 -10.87 -4.05
N SER A 19 7.44 -11.39 -3.53
CA SER A 19 7.69 -11.42 -2.08
C SER A 19 7.74 -10.02 -1.45
N LYS A 20 8.28 -9.03 -2.18
CA LYS A 20 8.35 -7.64 -1.73
C LYS A 20 6.97 -6.97 -1.75
N TYR A 21 6.17 -7.25 -2.78
CA TYR A 21 4.80 -6.76 -2.88
C TYR A 21 3.93 -7.30 -1.74
N GLU A 22 3.97 -8.60 -1.49
CA GLU A 22 3.28 -9.24 -0.36
C GLU A 22 3.72 -8.68 0.99
N TYR A 23 5.03 -8.46 1.16
CA TYR A 23 5.56 -7.79 2.35
C TYR A 23 4.98 -6.39 2.55
N HIS A 24 4.90 -5.57 1.48
CA HIS A 24 4.30 -4.25 1.56
C HIS A 24 2.80 -4.28 1.84
N MET A 25 2.04 -5.19 1.22
CA MET A 25 0.62 -5.38 1.51
C MET A 25 0.40 -5.70 2.99
N ASN A 26 1.25 -6.56 3.56
CA ASN A 26 1.15 -6.94 4.97
C ASN A 26 1.46 -5.76 5.92
N ILE A 27 2.46 -4.93 5.59
CA ILE A 27 2.70 -3.70 6.34
C ILE A 27 1.49 -2.78 6.26
N LEU A 28 0.98 -2.52 5.04
CA LEU A 28 -0.17 -1.65 4.84
C LEU A 28 -1.36 -2.08 5.69
N ARG A 29 -1.75 -3.37 5.60
CA ARG A 29 -2.85 -3.94 6.38
C ARG A 29 -2.63 -3.74 7.89
N LYS A 30 -1.41 -3.96 8.38
CA LYS A 30 -1.06 -3.78 9.79
C LYS A 30 -1.18 -2.33 10.25
N GLU A 31 -0.76 -1.38 9.44
CA GLU A 31 -0.89 0.04 9.78
C GLU A 31 -2.35 0.51 9.72
N LEU A 32 -3.11 0.06 8.72
CA LEU A 32 -4.54 0.34 8.60
C LEU A 32 -5.36 -0.23 9.75
N MET A 33 -5.04 -1.44 10.24
CA MET A 33 -5.72 -2.05 11.39
C MET A 33 -5.69 -1.17 12.66
N GLN A 34 -4.68 -0.30 12.81
CA GLN A 34 -4.62 0.64 13.94
C GLN A 34 -5.67 1.75 13.81
N CYS A 35 -6.19 1.97 12.61
CA CYS A 35 -7.23 2.94 12.29
C CYS A 35 -8.52 2.20 11.88
N ARG A 36 -9.23 1.58 12.85
CA ARG A 36 -10.43 0.74 12.61
C ARG A 36 -11.39 1.31 11.54
N THR A 37 -11.65 2.61 11.60
CA THR A 37 -12.42 3.34 10.60
C THR A 37 -11.71 4.62 10.20
N ILE A 38 -11.91 4.99 8.94
CA ILE A 38 -11.29 6.17 8.33
C ILE A 38 -12.42 7.05 7.82
N LYS A 39 -12.56 8.22 8.45
CA LYS A 39 -13.51 9.24 8.01
C LYS A 39 -12.92 9.98 6.83
N ILE A 40 -13.69 10.06 5.75
CA ILE A 40 -13.32 10.80 4.54
C ILE A 40 -13.53 12.29 4.83
N PRO A 41 -12.50 13.13 4.70
CA PRO A 41 -12.67 14.57 4.75
C PRO A 41 -13.71 15.03 3.71
N PHE A 42 -14.53 16.02 4.07
CA PHE A 42 -15.54 16.64 3.17
C PHE A 42 -16.70 15.75 2.73
N GLN A 43 -16.70 14.47 3.06
CA GLN A 43 -17.83 13.56 2.86
C GLN A 43 -18.29 13.02 4.21
N ASN A 44 -19.60 12.87 4.44
CA ASN A 44 -20.10 12.28 5.69
C ASN A 44 -20.04 10.73 5.66
N ILE A 45 -18.95 10.19 5.11
CA ILE A 45 -18.73 8.76 4.88
C ILE A 45 -17.53 8.31 5.74
N SER A 46 -17.62 7.09 6.26
CA SER A 46 -16.50 6.39 6.87
C SER A 46 -16.36 5.03 6.23
N ILE A 47 -15.13 4.68 5.89
CA ILE A 47 -14.79 3.37 5.33
C ILE A 47 -14.07 2.54 6.38
N SER A 48 -14.19 1.23 6.27
CA SER A 48 -13.44 0.31 7.13
C SER A 48 -11.97 0.27 6.73
N HIS A 49 -11.10 -0.10 7.67
CA HIS A 49 -9.69 -0.29 7.36
C HIS A 49 -9.42 -1.42 6.36
N GLN A 50 -10.32 -2.41 6.27
CA GLN A 50 -10.20 -3.54 5.34
C GLN A 50 -10.54 -3.07 3.92
N GLU A 51 -11.67 -2.38 3.78
CA GLU A 51 -12.13 -1.81 2.51
C GLU A 51 -11.10 -0.86 1.90
N LEU A 52 -10.49 0.02 2.71
CA LEU A 52 -9.41 0.87 2.20
C LEU A 52 -8.16 0.06 1.79
N ALA A 53 -7.81 -0.98 2.54
CA ALA A 53 -6.65 -1.81 2.18
C ALA A 53 -6.88 -2.49 0.83
N ASP A 54 -8.07 -3.03 0.61
CA ASP A 54 -8.43 -3.71 -0.61
C ASP A 54 -8.44 -2.74 -1.79
N TRP A 55 -9.03 -1.54 -1.66
CA TRP A 55 -8.97 -0.51 -2.69
C TRP A 55 -7.54 -0.11 -3.05
N ILE A 56 -6.67 0.09 -2.05
CA ILE A 56 -5.26 0.44 -2.30
C ILE A 56 -4.56 -0.68 -3.08
N ILE A 57 -4.80 -1.94 -2.72
CA ILE A 57 -4.17 -3.11 -3.35
C ILE A 57 -4.70 -3.33 -4.78
N GLU A 58 -5.97 -3.04 -5.02
CA GLU A 58 -6.62 -3.23 -6.32
C GLU A 58 -6.31 -2.09 -7.31
N GLU A 59 -6.25 -0.84 -6.84
CA GLU A 59 -6.16 0.33 -7.72
C GLU A 59 -4.71 0.84 -7.91
N LEU A 60 -3.80 0.56 -6.97
CA LEU A 60 -2.43 1.09 -7.03
C LEU A 60 -1.42 0.07 -7.53
N SER A 61 -0.43 0.57 -8.26
CA SER A 61 0.71 -0.21 -8.70
C SER A 61 1.63 -0.59 -7.51
N PRO A 62 2.47 -1.64 -7.66
CA PRO A 62 3.46 -2.00 -6.64
C PRO A 62 4.43 -0.86 -6.26
N GLN A 63 4.70 0.05 -7.20
CA GLN A 63 5.56 1.22 -6.96
C GLN A 63 4.86 2.24 -6.06
N GLU A 64 3.60 2.57 -6.34
CA GLU A 64 2.79 3.48 -5.53
C GLU A 64 2.58 2.92 -4.12
N LEU A 65 2.34 1.61 -4.00
CA LEU A 65 2.28 0.94 -2.70
C LEU A 65 3.60 1.10 -1.93
N ASN A 66 4.75 0.91 -2.59
CA ASN A 66 6.06 1.14 -1.97
C ASN A 66 6.22 2.59 -1.48
N GLU A 67 5.77 3.57 -2.25
CA GLU A 67 5.80 4.99 -1.86
C GLU A 67 4.94 5.26 -0.62
N ILE A 68 3.75 4.66 -0.53
CA ILE A 68 2.90 4.70 0.68
C ILE A 68 3.65 4.13 1.88
N ILE A 69 4.31 2.97 1.75
CA ILE A 69 5.08 2.35 2.84
C ILE A 69 6.22 3.27 3.30
N VAL A 70 6.91 3.94 2.37
CA VAL A 70 7.96 4.92 2.71
C VAL A 70 7.37 6.12 3.47
N MET A 71 6.24 6.65 3.03
CA MET A 71 5.55 7.75 3.72
C MET A 71 5.10 7.35 5.14
N LEU A 72 4.54 6.15 5.31
CA LEU A 72 4.18 5.61 6.62
C LEU A 72 5.39 5.47 7.55
N SER A 73 6.50 4.93 7.04
CA SER A 73 7.74 4.81 7.80
C SER A 73 8.26 6.17 8.26
N ASN A 74 8.24 7.17 7.38
CA ASN A 74 8.67 8.52 7.69
C ASN A 74 7.77 9.21 8.72
N ALA A 75 6.45 9.05 8.62
CA ALA A 75 5.50 9.58 9.61
C ALA A 75 5.76 8.96 10.99
N LYS A 76 5.94 7.64 11.06
CA LYS A 76 6.23 6.93 12.32
C LYS A 76 7.55 7.34 12.95
N LYS A 77 8.62 7.52 12.16
CA LYS A 77 9.91 8.02 12.65
C LYS A 77 9.81 9.40 13.31
N ARG A 78 8.83 10.20 12.90
CA ARG A 78 8.56 11.54 13.46
C ARG A 78 7.48 11.52 14.53
N SER A 79 7.07 10.34 15.01
CA SER A 79 5.95 10.14 15.95
C SER A 79 4.66 10.82 15.50
N SER A 80 4.50 11.01 14.19
CA SER A 80 3.32 11.62 13.60
C SER A 80 2.24 10.56 13.38
N SER A 81 0.97 10.98 13.48
CA SER A 81 -0.13 10.10 13.14
C SER A 81 -0.10 9.75 11.66
N VAL A 82 -0.27 8.47 11.34
CA VAL A 82 -0.43 7.98 9.96
C VAL A 82 -1.86 8.14 9.47
N ARG A 83 -2.81 8.43 10.36
CA ARG A 83 -4.23 8.55 10.02
C ARG A 83 -4.52 9.59 8.93
N PRO A 84 -3.95 10.81 8.96
CA PRO A 84 -4.16 11.79 7.90
C PRO A 84 -3.72 11.30 6.53
N LEU A 85 -2.64 10.52 6.46
CA LEU A 85 -2.19 9.94 5.19
C LEU A 85 -3.25 9.01 4.61
N PHE A 86 -3.84 8.14 5.44
CA PHE A 86 -4.92 7.26 5.00
C PHE A 86 -6.18 8.02 4.59
N GLN A 87 -6.50 9.13 5.25
CA GLN A 87 -7.63 9.98 4.86
C GLN A 87 -7.41 10.61 3.48
N VAL A 88 -6.19 11.07 3.19
CA VAL A 88 -5.83 11.62 1.87
C VAL A 88 -5.93 10.55 0.79
N ILE A 89 -5.34 9.36 1.04
CA ILE A 89 -5.41 8.23 0.09
C ILE A 89 -6.86 7.85 -0.18
N ALA A 90 -7.67 7.68 0.87
CA ALA A 90 -9.07 7.32 0.73
C ALA A 90 -9.88 8.38 -0.04
N THR A 91 -9.57 9.67 0.14
CA THR A 91 -10.21 10.75 -0.62
C THR A 91 -9.88 10.67 -2.11
N GLY A 92 -8.63 10.29 -2.46
CA GLY A 92 -8.21 10.14 -3.85
C GLY A 92 -8.76 8.89 -4.54
N LEU A 93 -9.06 7.84 -3.78
CA LEU A 93 -9.58 6.57 -4.30
C LEU A 93 -11.11 6.50 -4.38
N ILE A 94 -11.83 7.36 -3.64
CA ILE A 94 -13.29 7.42 -3.75
C ILE A 94 -13.68 7.86 -5.16
N LYS A 95 -14.36 6.96 -5.87
CA LYS A 95 -15.01 7.25 -7.14
C LYS A 95 -16.30 8.01 -6.83
N ASN A 96 -16.40 9.25 -7.32
CA ASN A 96 -17.63 10.05 -7.30
C ASN A 96 -18.59 9.58 -8.40
#